data_AF-A0A5N5SXS5-F1
#
_entry.id   AF-A0A5N5SXS5-F1
#
_cell.length_a   1.000
_cell.length_b   1.000
_cell.length_c   1.000
_cell.angle_alpha   90.00
_cell.angle_beta   90.00
_cell.angle_gamma   90.00
#
_symmetry.space_group_name_H-M   'P 1'
#
loop_
_entity.id
_entity.type
_entity.pdbx_description
1 polymer ?
#
loop_
_entity_poly.entity_id
_entity_poly.type
_entity_poly.pdbx_seq_one_letter_code
_entity_poly.pdbx_strand_id
1 'polypeptide(L)'
;FLQGLRTDYNWGNGIYFADMFSKSAGYCHSSIDNPIGLLLLCDVALGDMVELKSGYCIAGLPAGKHSTKVLGSISPDPAEMVKLDDGLQVPLGTQKPTDVKGCKLTPQ
;
A
#
# COMPACT_ATOMS: atom_id res chain seq x y z
N PHE A 1 -0.69 -4.36 0.65
CA PHE A 1 -0.70 -5.11 -0.64
C PHE A 1 -2.07 -4.94 -1.24
N LEU A 2 -2.19 -4.84 -2.56
CA LEU A 2 -3.43 -5.16 -3.28
C LEU A 2 -3.07 -5.99 -4.51
N GLN A 3 -3.96 -6.88 -4.93
CA GLN A 3 -4.04 -7.42 -6.29
C GLN A 3 -5.23 -6.76 -6.99
N GLY A 4 -5.08 -6.37 -8.24
CA GLY A 4 -6.18 -5.97 -9.10
C GLY A 4 -6.25 -6.88 -10.31
N LEU A 5 -7.13 -7.88 -10.23
CA LEU A 5 -8.05 -8.36 -11.28
C LEU A 5 -8.79 -9.58 -10.73
N ARG A 6 -9.58 -9.37 -9.67
CA ARG A 6 -10.68 -10.27 -9.32
C ARG A 6 -11.65 -9.52 -8.41
N THR A 7 -12.92 -9.80 -8.64
CA THR A 7 -14.11 -9.26 -7.98
C THR A 7 -14.14 -9.56 -6.48
N ASP A 8 -13.31 -8.87 -5.72
CA ASP A 8 -13.30 -8.93 -4.26
C ASP A 8 -12.48 -7.76 -3.71
N TYR A 9 -13.14 -6.61 -3.53
CA TYR A 9 -12.62 -5.47 -2.77
C TYR A 9 -12.42 -5.90 -1.31
N ASN A 10 -11.33 -6.63 -1.02
CA ASN A 10 -10.98 -7.13 0.31
C ASN A 10 -10.78 -6.00 1.36
N TRP A 11 -10.83 -4.73 0.94
CA TRP A 11 -10.71 -3.56 1.82
C TRP A 11 -11.72 -2.45 1.50
N GLY A 12 -12.76 -2.73 0.69
CA GLY A 12 -13.79 -1.76 0.29
C GLY A 12 -13.45 -0.95 -0.96
N ASN A 13 -14.35 -0.07 -1.39
CA ASN A 13 -14.10 0.82 -2.54
C ASN A 13 -13.28 2.03 -2.10
N GLY A 14 -12.22 2.36 -2.83
CA GLY A 14 -11.36 3.50 -2.50
C GLY A 14 -10.23 3.72 -3.51
N ILE A 15 -9.43 4.76 -3.27
CA ILE A 15 -8.18 5.02 -4.01
C ILE A 15 -7.04 4.37 -3.25
N TYR A 16 -6.20 3.63 -3.97
CA TYR A 16 -5.17 2.79 -3.40
C TYR A 16 -3.78 3.26 -3.77
N PHE A 17 -2.94 3.41 -2.76
CA PHE A 17 -1.55 3.84 -2.89
C PHE A 17 -0.62 2.76 -2.32
N ALA A 18 0.64 2.80 -2.73
CA ALA A 18 1.70 1.98 -2.14
C ALA A 18 2.93 2.84 -1.86
N ASP A 19 3.61 2.52 -0.77
CA ASP A 19 4.89 3.10 -0.36
C ASP A 19 6.09 2.46 -1.09
N MET A 20 5.84 1.44 -1.91
CA MET A 20 6.85 0.73 -2.68
C MET A 20 6.52 0.75 -4.18
N PHE A 21 7.44 1.26 -5.00
CA PHE A 21 7.31 1.31 -6.46
C PHE A 21 6.94 -0.04 -7.08
N SER A 22 7.61 -1.12 -6.65
CA SER A 22 7.38 -2.46 -7.18
C SER A 22 5.96 -2.99 -6.98
N LYS A 23 5.24 -2.47 -5.98
CA LYS A 23 3.83 -2.84 -5.73
C LYS A 23 2.90 -2.16 -6.72
N SER A 24 3.12 -0.89 -7.03
CA SER A 24 2.32 -0.15 -8.00
C SER A 24 2.66 -0.53 -9.44
N ALA A 25 3.93 -0.83 -9.74
CA ALA A 25 4.38 -1.18 -11.09
C ALA A 25 3.66 -2.40 -11.69
N GLY A 26 3.26 -3.38 -10.86
CA GLY A 26 2.47 -4.53 -11.29
C GLY A 26 1.11 -4.18 -11.89
N TYR A 27 0.58 -2.98 -11.60
CA TYR A 27 -0.69 -2.48 -12.12
C TYR A 27 -0.55 -1.75 -13.46
N CYS A 28 0.66 -1.46 -13.91
CA CYS A 28 0.86 -0.83 -15.21
C CYS A 28 0.52 -1.77 -16.38
N HIS A 29 0.42 -3.08 -16.13
CA HIS A 29 0.21 -4.11 -17.15
C HIS A 29 1.19 -4.01 -18.34
N SER A 30 2.41 -3.52 -18.08
CA SER A 30 3.47 -3.46 -19.08
C SER A 30 3.91 -4.87 -19.46
N SER A 31 4.21 -5.08 -20.74
CA SER A 31 4.70 -6.34 -21.28
C SER A 31 6.00 -6.13 -22.04
N ILE A 32 6.62 -7.20 -22.51
CA ILE A 32 7.80 -7.10 -23.39
C ILE A 32 7.44 -6.32 -24.67
N ASP A 33 6.23 -6.52 -25.19
CA ASP A 33 5.75 -5.86 -26.41
C ASP A 33 5.28 -4.41 -26.16
N ASN A 34 4.91 -4.08 -24.92
CA ASN A 34 4.57 -2.72 -24.48
C ASN A 34 5.26 -2.39 -23.15
N PRO A 35 6.55 -2.02 -23.18
CA PRO A 35 7.39 -1.93 -21.98
C PRO A 35 7.22 -0.63 -21.19
N ILE A 36 6.39 0.30 -21.68
CA ILE A 36 6.21 1.61 -21.04
C ILE A 36 5.00 1.56 -20.10
N GLY A 37 5.27 1.73 -18.81
CA GLY A 37 4.25 1.91 -17.77
C GLY A 37 4.26 3.33 -17.22
N LEU A 38 3.09 3.84 -16.84
CA LEU A 38 2.95 5.12 -16.16
C LEU A 38 2.59 4.89 -14.69
N LEU A 39 3.24 5.64 -13.82
CA LEU A 39 2.98 5.63 -12.38
C LEU A 39 2.84 7.07 -11.90
N LEU A 40 1.92 7.26 -10.97
CA LEU A 40 1.67 8.55 -10.34
C LEU A 40 2.30 8.54 -8.95
N LEU A 41 3.07 9.58 -8.67
CA LEU A 41 3.48 9.94 -7.31
C LEU A 41 2.54 11.04 -6.85
N CYS A 42 1.85 10.80 -5.74
CA CYS A 42 0.87 11.73 -5.19
C CYS A 42 1.25 12.08 -3.75
N ASP A 43 1.11 13.35 -3.39
CA ASP A 43 0.95 13.73 -1.99
C ASP A 43 -0.44 13.30 -1.52
N VAL A 44 -0.50 12.56 -0.41
CA VAL A 44 -1.72 11.93 0.10
C VAL A 44 -1.86 12.29 1.57
N ALA A 45 -2.89 13.08 1.88
CA ALA A 45 -3.27 13.41 3.26
C ALA A 45 -3.91 12.19 3.95
N LEU A 46 -3.08 11.29 4.47
CA LEU A 46 -3.54 10.04 5.11
C LEU A 46 -4.27 10.27 6.44
N GLY A 47 -3.92 11.32 7.18
CA GLY A 47 -4.46 11.60 8.51
C GLY A 47 -4.29 10.43 9.48
N ASP A 48 -5.21 10.31 10.44
CA ASP A 48 -5.24 9.15 11.34
C ASP A 48 -5.68 7.87 10.63
N MET A 49 -4.76 6.92 10.51
CA MET A 49 -4.98 5.65 9.82
C MET A 49 -5.56 4.58 10.75
N VAL A 50 -6.40 3.71 10.20
CA VAL A 50 -6.72 2.39 10.80
C VAL A 50 -5.77 1.34 10.22
N GLU A 51 -5.08 0.61 11.09
CA GLU A 51 -4.17 -0.45 10.66
C GLU A 51 -4.90 -1.79 10.54
N LEU A 52 -4.78 -2.43 9.37
CA LEU A 52 -5.37 -3.73 9.09
C LEU A 52 -4.30 -4.74 8.72
N LYS A 53 -4.50 -5.99 9.12
CA LYS A 53 -3.72 -7.12 8.59
C LYS A 53 -4.31 -7.57 7.26
N SER A 54 -3.49 -8.19 6.41
CA SER A 54 -3.95 -8.77 5.15
C SER A 54 -5.12 -9.74 5.37
N GLY A 55 -6.18 -9.64 4.57
CA GLY A 55 -7.38 -10.49 4.66
C GLY A 55 -8.52 -9.95 5.52
N TYR A 56 -8.34 -8.82 6.22
CA TYR A 56 -9.41 -8.17 6.96
C TYR A 56 -10.05 -7.05 6.15
N CYS A 57 -11.37 -7.09 5.97
CA CYS A 57 -12.15 -6.02 5.35
C CYS A 57 -12.72 -5.07 6.40
N ILE A 58 -12.85 -3.78 6.08
CA ILE A 58 -13.71 -2.85 6.83
C ILE A 58 -14.78 -2.29 5.91
N ALA A 59 -16.02 -2.22 6.40
CA ALA A 59 -17.13 -1.64 5.63
C ALA A 59 -17.17 -0.11 5.71
N GLY A 60 -16.52 0.47 6.73
CA GLY A 60 -16.43 1.91 6.95
C GLY A 60 -15.31 2.23 7.94
N LEU A 61 -14.81 3.46 7.88
CA LEU A 61 -13.78 3.93 8.80
C LEU A 61 -14.37 4.15 10.20
N PRO A 62 -13.70 3.69 11.27
CA PRO A 62 -14.06 4.05 12.63
C PRO A 62 -14.06 5.59 12.80
N ALA A 63 -14.84 6.09 13.75
CA ALA A 63 -14.88 7.52 14.04
C ALA A 63 -13.47 8.07 14.33
N GLY A 64 -13.14 9.20 13.70
CA GLY A 64 -11.82 9.84 13.81
C GLY A 64 -10.72 9.19 12.97
N LYS A 65 -11.02 8.17 12.13
CA LYS A 65 -10.09 7.63 11.15
C LYS A 65 -10.37 8.18 9.76
N HIS A 66 -9.31 8.44 9.01
CA HIS A 66 -9.36 9.11 7.71
C HIS A 66 -8.95 8.19 6.56
N SER A 67 -8.15 7.16 6.84
CA SER A 67 -7.68 6.21 5.85
C SER A 67 -7.32 4.87 6.46
N THR A 68 -7.03 3.89 5.60
CA THR A 68 -6.71 2.53 5.97
C THR A 68 -5.27 2.20 5.58
N LYS A 69 -4.49 1.66 6.51
CA LYS A 69 -3.14 1.15 6.27
C LYS A 69 -3.14 -0.37 6.38
N VAL A 70 -2.99 -1.05 5.24
CA VAL A 70 -2.85 -2.50 5.21
C VAL A 70 -1.40 -2.87 5.45
N LEU A 71 -1.14 -3.51 6.59
CA LEU A 71 0.19 -3.92 7.03
C LEU A 71 0.72 -5.09 6.18
N GLY A 72 1.85 -4.87 5.52
CA GLY A 72 2.60 -5.88 4.77
C GLY A 72 3.73 -6.48 5.59
N SER A 73 4.22 -7.65 5.19
CA SER A 73 5.39 -8.33 5.79
C SER A 73 6.74 -7.70 5.41
N ILE A 74 6.73 -6.75 4.47
CA ILE A 74 7.89 -5.98 4.02
C ILE A 74 7.43 -4.52 3.89
N SER A 75 8.23 -3.58 4.38
CA SER A 75 8.02 -2.14 4.20
C SER A 75 9.37 -1.42 4.02
N PRO A 76 9.39 -0.19 3.48
CA PRO A 76 10.55 0.67 3.56
C PRO A 76 10.98 0.89 5.02
N ASP A 77 12.27 0.99 5.28
CA ASP A 77 12.82 1.30 6.60
C ASP A 77 12.34 2.67 7.08
N PRO A 78 11.57 2.76 8.18
CA PRO A 78 11.12 4.04 8.72
C PRO A 78 12.28 4.95 9.17
N ALA A 79 13.43 4.38 9.52
CA ALA A 79 14.62 5.16 9.93
C ALA A 79 15.24 5.93 8.75
N GLU A 80 14.98 5.50 7.53
CA GLU A 80 15.47 6.10 6.28
C GLU A 80 14.39 6.96 5.59
N MET A 81 13.31 7.29 6.31
CA MET A 81 12.26 8.17 5.82
C MET A 81 12.78 9.60 5.61
N VAL A 82 12.60 10.12 4.40
CA VAL A 82 13.00 11.48 4.05
C VAL A 82 11.84 12.41 4.34
N LYS A 83 12.13 13.55 4.98
CA LYS A 83 11.18 14.66 5.12
C LYS A 83 11.61 15.78 4.20
N LEU A 84 10.68 16.26 3.37
CA LEU A 84 10.90 17.43 2.53
C LEU A 84 10.64 18.72 3.33
N ASP A 85 11.05 19.87 2.78
CA ASP A 85 10.97 21.17 3.44
C ASP A 85 9.53 21.60 3.79
N ASP A 86 8.54 21.10 3.03
CA ASP A 86 7.11 21.30 3.27
C ASP A 86 6.50 20.35 4.31
N GLY A 87 7.32 19.46 4.88
CA GLY A 87 6.90 18.45 5.87
C GLY A 87 6.38 17.15 5.26
N LEU A 88 6.33 17.01 3.93
CA LEU A 88 5.95 15.76 3.27
C LEU A 88 6.94 14.65 3.60
N GLN A 89 6.39 13.48 3.98
CA GLN A 89 7.16 12.29 4.30
C GLN A 89 7.24 11.36 3.09
N VAL A 90 8.45 11.07 2.64
CA VAL A 90 8.72 10.19 1.50
C VAL A 90 9.40 8.91 2.00
N PRO A 91 8.75 7.74 1.88
CA PRO A 91 9.29 6.47 2.36
C PRO A 91 10.31 5.90 1.36
N LEU A 92 11.49 6.51 1.28
CA LEU A 92 12.59 6.12 0.38
C LEU A 92 13.56 5.10 0.99
N GLY A 93 13.21 4.52 2.13
CA GLY A 93 14.06 3.55 2.82
C GLY A 93 14.21 2.22 2.09
N THR A 94 15.29 1.52 2.41
CA THR A 94 15.56 0.15 1.99
C THR A 94 14.46 -0.80 2.51
N GLN A 95 14.18 -1.86 1.74
CA GLN A 95 13.13 -2.82 2.11
C GLN A 95 13.57 -3.63 3.33
N LYS A 96 12.74 -3.62 4.39
CA LYS A 96 12.95 -4.43 5.60
C LYS A 96 11.74 -5.30 5.90
N PRO A 97 11.95 -6.52 6.44
CA PRO A 97 10.87 -7.30 7.02
C PRO A 97 10.19 -6.54 8.15
N THR A 98 8.88 -6.70 8.28
CA THR A 98 8.11 -6.19 9.41
C THR A 98 7.75 -7.33 10.38
N ASP A 99 7.25 -6.97 11.56
CA ASP A 99 6.73 -7.96 12.53
C ASP A 99 5.39 -8.59 12.12
N VAL A 100 4.88 -8.24 10.93
CA VAL A 100 3.62 -8.74 10.40
C VAL A 100 3.84 -10.14 9.82
N LYS A 101 3.52 -11.17 10.61
CA LYS A 101 3.54 -12.56 10.15
C LYS A 101 2.60 -12.75 8.95
N GLY A 102 3.10 -13.36 7.88
CA GLY A 102 2.33 -13.62 6.67
C GLY A 102 1.04 -14.38 6.98
N CYS A 103 -0.11 -13.80 6.62
CA CYS A 103 -1.36 -14.53 6.58
C CYS A 103 -1.24 -15.57 5.46
N LYS A 104 -1.20 -16.86 5.81
CA LYS A 104 -1.32 -17.92 4.82
C LYS A 104 -2.69 -17.75 4.15
N LEU A 105 -2.71 -17.47 2.84
CA LEU A 105 -3.88 -17.78 2.03
C LEU A 105 -4.07 -19.29 2.17
N THR A 106 -5.11 -19.71 2.88
CA THR A 106 -5.54 -21.11 2.83
C THR A 106 -5.93 -21.39 1.38
N PRO A 107 -5.36 -22.41 0.73
CA PRO A 107 -5.89 -22.90 -0.54
C PRO A 107 -7.36 -23.27 -0.33
N GLN A 108 -8.23 -22.89 -1.27
CA GLN A 108 -9.52 -23.57 -1.40
C GLN A 108 -9.29 -25.01 -1.85
#